data_AF-A0A143XVE0-F1
#
_entry.id   AF-A0A143XVE0-F1
#
_cell.length_a   1.000
_cell.length_b   1.000
_cell.length_c   1.000
_cell.angle_alpha   90.00
_cell.angle_beta   90.00
_cell.angle_gamma   90.00
#
_symmetry.space_group_name_H-M   'P 1'
#
loop_
_entity.id
_entity.type
_entity.pdbx_description
1 polymer ?
#
loop_
_entity_poly.entity_id
_entity_poly.type
_entity_poly.pdbx_seq_one_letter_code
_entity_poly.pdbx_strand_id
1 'polypeptide(L)'
;MNNDLYAEWLVKRKNGGKELLIEAGLIIIAAIGVLALLLIPTWGFFITVIAIVIAVFGFQALKVEYEYIFVTDELQITPILNQQRRRNKKRVSIEMEKVVVVAPMKGHELDPYTNNNKVKKFDFSSRMPDAKTYGIVTEDRGEKMLYIIEPNDRTLTAMRNAAPRKVRLS
;
A
#
# COMPACT_ATOMS: atom_id res chain seq x y z
N MET A 1 7.89 -5.56 30.02
CA MET A 1 7.18 -4.80 28.98
C MET A 1 6.34 -5.79 28.20
N ASN A 2 5.01 -5.71 28.27
CA ASN A 2 4.13 -6.67 27.60
C ASN A 2 4.30 -6.56 26.08
N ASN A 3 4.73 -7.65 25.47
CA ASN A 3 4.93 -7.79 24.03
C ASN A 3 3.59 -7.79 23.25
N ASP A 4 2.46 -7.68 23.95
CA ASP A 4 1.11 -7.82 23.42
C ASP A 4 0.56 -6.54 22.79
N LEU A 5 1.26 -5.41 22.96
CA LEU A 5 0.87 -4.09 22.44
C LEU A 5 1.74 -3.62 21.26
N TYR A 6 2.66 -4.47 20.79
CA TYR A 6 3.51 -4.19 19.64
C TYR A 6 3.34 -5.28 18.58
N ALA A 7 3.08 -4.88 17.34
CA ALA A 7 3.03 -5.80 16.22
C ALA A 7 3.59 -5.15 14.96
N GLU A 8 4.44 -5.90 14.25
CA GLU A 8 5.03 -5.50 12.97
C GLU A 8 4.60 -6.48 11.87
N TRP A 9 4.28 -5.96 10.69
CA TRP A 9 3.93 -6.77 9.53
C TRP A 9 4.29 -6.07 8.21
N LEU A 10 4.78 -6.84 7.24
CA LEU A 10 5.21 -6.35 5.93
C LEU A 10 4.36 -6.99 4.83
N VAL A 11 3.76 -6.16 3.96
CA VAL A 11 2.90 -6.59 2.86
C VAL A 11 3.44 -6.07 1.54
N LYS A 12 3.69 -6.97 0.59
CA LYS A 12 4.11 -6.57 -0.77
C LYS A 12 2.90 -6.23 -1.62
N ARG A 13 2.92 -5.06 -2.26
CA ARG A 13 1.83 -4.63 -3.13
C ARG A 13 1.97 -5.22 -4.53
N LYS A 14 0.91 -5.85 -5.03
CA LYS A 14 0.78 -6.25 -6.43
C LYS A 14 0.48 -5.02 -7.29
N ASN A 15 1.13 -4.94 -8.45
CA ASN A 15 0.84 -3.92 -9.45
C ASN A 15 -0.63 -4.01 -9.90
N GLY A 16 -1.35 -2.90 -9.84
CA GLY A 16 -2.71 -2.78 -10.38
C GLY A 16 -2.68 -2.41 -11.86
N GLY A 17 -3.85 -2.16 -12.44
CA GLY A 17 -3.97 -1.83 -13.88
C GLY A 17 -3.17 -0.60 -14.31
N LYS A 18 -3.11 0.45 -13.48
CA LYS A 18 -2.31 1.65 -13.77
C LYS A 18 -0.81 1.35 -13.75
N GLU A 19 -0.36 0.58 -12.76
CA GLU A 19 1.03 0.15 -12.64
C GLU A 19 1.45 -0.76 -13.80
N LEU A 20 0.57 -1.65 -14.26
CA LEU A 20 0.80 -2.48 -15.45
C LEU A 20 0.94 -1.63 -16.74
N LEU A 21 0.16 -0.56 -16.88
CA LEU A 21 0.32 0.37 -18.02
C LEU A 21 1.67 1.10 -17.99
N ILE A 22 2.12 1.52 -16.80
CA ILE A 22 3.45 2.11 -16.62
C ILE A 22 4.52 1.07 -16.96
N GLU A 23 4.38 -0.16 -16.48
CA GLU A 23 5.28 -1.28 -16.76
C GLU A 23 5.41 -1.52 -18.27
N ALA A 24 4.29 -1.62 -18.99
CA ALA A 24 4.26 -1.75 -20.45
C ALA A 24 4.93 -0.55 -21.15
N GLY A 25 4.67 0.68 -20.69
CA GLY A 25 5.31 1.88 -21.21
C GLY A 25 6.84 1.86 -21.07
N LEU A 26 7.36 1.38 -19.93
CA LEU A 26 8.80 1.25 -19.70
C LEU A 26 9.44 0.22 -20.65
N ILE A 27 8.74 -0.88 -20.94
CA ILE A 27 9.19 -1.89 -21.91
C ILE A 27 9.27 -1.27 -23.32
N ILE A 28 8.26 -0.50 -23.71
CA ILE A 28 8.23 0.17 -25.01
C ILE A 28 9.38 1.19 -25.13
N ILE A 29 9.63 1.98 -24.08
CA ILE A 29 10.76 2.93 -24.04
C ILE A 29 12.10 2.19 -24.19
N ALA A 30 12.28 1.07 -23.51
CA ALA A 30 13.49 0.25 -23.64
C ALA A 30 13.66 -0.29 -25.07
N ALA A 31 12.57 -0.76 -25.70
CA ALA A 31 12.59 -1.25 -27.07
C ALA A 31 12.96 -0.13 -28.08
N ILE A 32 12.44 1.09 -27.88
CA ILE A 32 12.82 2.25 -28.70
C ILE A 32 14.30 2.57 -28.55
N GLY A 33 14.85 2.47 -27.33
CA GLY A 33 16.29 2.63 -27.10
C GLY A 33 17.10 1.65 -27.93
N VAL A 34 16.78 0.35 -27.83
CA VAL A 34 17.47 -0.70 -28.62
C VAL A 34 17.36 -0.44 -30.13
N LEU A 35 16.18 -0.06 -30.61
CA LEU A 35 15.99 0.26 -32.03
C LEU A 35 16.82 1.48 -32.47
N ALA A 36 16.90 2.52 -31.64
CA ALA A 36 17.72 3.70 -31.92
C ALA A 36 19.21 3.34 -32.02
N LEU A 37 19.71 2.45 -31.17
CA LEU A 37 21.09 1.94 -31.25
C LEU A 37 21.38 1.24 -32.59
N LEU A 38 20.40 0.52 -33.13
CA LEU A 38 20.56 -0.21 -34.40
C LEU A 38 20.50 0.73 -35.62
N LEU A 39 19.59 1.70 -35.62
CA LEU A 39 19.35 2.56 -36.79
C LEU A 39 20.31 3.74 -36.89
N ILE A 40 20.71 4.31 -35.75
CA ILE A 40 21.55 5.52 -35.69
C ILE A 40 22.66 5.38 -34.64
N PRO A 41 23.63 4.46 -34.79
CA PRO A 41 24.50 4.00 -33.69
C PRO A 41 25.17 5.12 -32.87
N THR A 42 25.66 6.18 -33.52
CA THR A 42 26.36 7.30 -32.86
C THR A 42 25.48 8.05 -31.85
N TRP A 43 24.23 8.36 -32.22
CA TRP A 43 23.27 9.05 -31.35
C TRP A 43 22.41 8.07 -30.54
N GLY A 44 22.13 6.91 -31.13
CA GLY A 44 21.38 5.81 -30.55
C GLY A 44 21.97 5.27 -29.26
N PHE A 45 23.30 5.31 -29.12
CA PHE A 45 23.97 5.01 -27.85
C PHE A 45 23.45 5.88 -26.70
N PHE A 46 23.44 7.20 -26.86
CA PHE A 46 22.97 8.12 -25.81
C PHE A 46 21.48 7.93 -25.51
N ILE A 47 20.65 7.74 -26.55
CA ILE A 47 19.21 7.48 -26.40
C ILE A 47 18.99 6.19 -25.61
N THR A 48 19.76 5.13 -25.90
CA THR A 48 19.66 3.84 -25.22
C THR A 48 20.05 3.95 -23.76
N VAL A 49 21.14 4.66 -23.44
CA VAL A 49 21.56 4.89 -22.06
C VAL A 49 20.46 5.60 -21.28
N ILE A 50 19.87 6.66 -21.84
CA ILE A 50 18.76 7.37 -21.20
C ILE A 50 17.55 6.45 -21.01
N ALA A 51 17.18 5.66 -22.03
CA ALA A 51 16.07 4.72 -21.95
C ALA A 51 16.28 3.66 -20.86
N ILE A 52 17.49 3.11 -20.73
CA ILE A 52 17.85 2.16 -19.66
C ILE A 52 17.72 2.81 -18.29
N VAL A 53 18.24 4.03 -18.12
CA VAL A 53 18.13 4.78 -16.87
C VAL A 53 16.66 4.97 -16.48
N ILE A 54 15.83 5.43 -17.42
CA ILE A 54 14.38 5.61 -17.19
C ILE A 54 13.72 4.28 -16.83
N ALA A 55 14.02 3.20 -17.57
CA ALA A 55 13.46 1.88 -17.32
C ALA A 55 13.83 1.38 -15.91
N VAL A 56 15.11 1.42 -15.53
CA VAL A 56 15.58 0.96 -14.22
C VAL A 56 14.90 1.72 -13.09
N PHE A 57 14.88 3.05 -13.13
CA PHE A 57 14.23 3.84 -12.08
C PHE A 57 12.71 3.68 -12.09
N GLY A 58 12.09 3.53 -13.27
CA GLY A 58 10.66 3.28 -13.41
C GLY A 58 10.23 1.96 -12.79
N PHE A 59 10.89 0.84 -13.13
CA PHE A 59 10.59 -0.47 -12.55
C PHE A 59 10.81 -0.51 -11.05
N GLN A 60 11.83 0.20 -10.54
CA GLN A 60 12.05 0.33 -9.11
C GLN A 60 10.90 1.09 -8.41
N ALA A 61 10.33 2.10 -9.05
CA ALA A 61 9.21 2.86 -8.50
C ALA A 61 7.90 2.04 -8.40
N LEU A 62 7.77 0.98 -9.20
CA LEU A 62 6.61 0.06 -9.16
C LEU A 62 6.67 -0.92 -7.99
N LYS A 63 7.85 -1.19 -7.42
CA LYS A 63 8.05 -2.11 -6.28
C LYS A 63 7.71 -1.41 -4.96
N VAL A 64 6.43 -1.47 -4.59
CA VAL A 64 5.90 -0.91 -3.34
C VAL A 64 5.63 -2.02 -2.34
N GLU A 65 6.11 -1.85 -1.12
CA GLU A 65 5.77 -2.66 0.05
C GLU A 65 5.16 -1.75 1.11
N TYR A 66 4.34 -2.30 2.00
CA TYR A 66 3.73 -1.59 3.11
C TYR A 66 4.19 -2.23 4.42
N GLU A 67 4.66 -1.40 5.33
CA GLU A 67 5.03 -1.78 6.68
C GLU A 67 3.95 -1.27 7.63
N TYR A 68 3.42 -2.18 8.45
CA TYR A 68 2.47 -1.89 9.50
C TYR A 68 3.17 -2.03 10.84
N ILE A 69 3.12 -0.97 11.64
CA ILE A 69 3.66 -0.96 13.00
C ILE A 69 2.52 -0.53 13.90
N PHE A 70 2.11 -1.41 14.81
CA PHE A 70 1.16 -1.10 15.85
C PHE A 70 1.90 -0.83 17.16
N VAL A 71 1.67 0.33 17.78
CA VAL A 71 2.25 0.71 19.07
C VAL A 71 1.14 1.22 19.99
N THR A 72 0.81 0.43 21.00
CA THR A 72 -0.18 0.74 22.06
C THR A 72 -1.59 1.06 21.54
N ASP A 73 -1.80 2.26 21.00
CA ASP A 73 -3.10 2.78 20.53
C ASP A 73 -3.01 3.40 19.13
N GLU A 74 -1.89 3.21 18.44
CA GLU A 74 -1.64 3.80 17.12
C GLU A 74 -1.20 2.73 16.12
N LEU A 75 -1.86 2.69 14.97
CA LEU A 75 -1.41 1.93 13.81
C LEU A 75 -0.71 2.87 12.82
N GLN A 76 0.57 2.65 12.60
CA GLN A 76 1.38 3.35 11.60
C GLN A 76 1.53 2.49 10.36
N ILE A 77 1.12 3.03 9.22
CA ILE A 77 1.29 2.42 7.90
C ILE A 77 2.31 3.23 7.12
N THR A 78 3.44 2.60 6.78
CA THR A 78 4.53 3.24 6.04
C THR A 78 4.74 2.52 4.71
N PRO A 79 4.57 3.20 3.56
CA PRO A 79 4.97 2.63 2.28
C PRO A 79 6.50 2.62 2.16
N ILE A 80 7.06 1.42 1.95
CA ILE A 80 8.45 1.18 1.62
C ILE A 80 8.57 1.08 0.09
N LEU A 81 9.32 2.01 -0.50
CA LEU A 81 9.68 1.95 -1.91
C LEU A 81 11.09 1.41 -2.04
N ASN A 82 11.22 0.13 -2.40
CA ASN A 82 12.50 -0.57 -2.49
C ASN A 82 13.28 -0.61 -1.15
N GLN A 83 14.01 -1.71 -0.93
CA GLN A 83 14.78 -1.93 0.30
C GLN A 83 15.79 -0.80 0.64
N GLN A 84 16.20 0.01 -0.34
CA GLN A 84 17.19 1.09 -0.17
C GLN A 84 16.62 2.49 0.07
N ARG A 85 15.35 2.77 -0.29
CA ARG A 85 14.73 4.10 -0.08
C ARG A 85 13.65 4.04 1.02
N ARG A 86 14.01 3.47 2.17
CA ARG A 86 13.22 3.49 3.43
C ARG A 86 12.87 4.90 3.94
N ARG A 87 13.35 5.98 3.30
CA ARG A 87 13.28 7.34 3.84
C ARG A 87 12.23 8.16 3.07
N ASN A 88 11.13 8.45 3.76
CA ASN A 88 10.28 9.63 3.56
C ASN A 88 9.15 9.55 2.51
N LYS A 89 8.29 8.54 2.59
CA LYS A 89 6.90 8.75 2.19
C LYS A 89 6.03 9.00 3.42
N LYS A 90 4.98 9.81 3.25
CA LYS A 90 4.01 10.18 4.29
C LYS A 90 3.54 8.92 5.01
N ARG A 91 3.87 8.81 6.29
CA ARG A 91 3.33 7.80 7.19
C ARG A 91 1.85 8.10 7.37
N VAL A 92 1.02 7.08 7.28
CA VAL A 92 -0.37 7.19 7.70
C VAL A 92 -0.42 6.69 9.13
N SER A 93 -0.72 7.60 10.04
CA SER A 93 -0.96 7.29 11.45
C SER A 93 -2.47 7.21 11.67
N ILE A 94 -2.91 6.10 12.26
CA ILE A 94 -4.30 5.84 12.60
C ILE A 94 -4.36 5.66 14.12
N GLU A 95 -4.92 6.65 14.80
CA GLU A 95 -5.21 6.61 16.22
C GLU A 95 -6.46 5.75 16.47
N MET A 96 -6.36 4.75 17.35
CA MET A 96 -7.46 3.85 17.69
C MET A 96 -8.64 4.58 18.33
N GLU A 97 -8.43 5.78 18.89
CA GLU A 97 -9.50 6.67 19.38
C GLU A 97 -10.45 7.09 18.26
N LYS A 98 -9.90 7.48 17.09
CA LYS A 98 -10.66 7.94 15.92
C LYS A 98 -11.25 6.81 15.08
N VAL A 99 -10.85 5.56 15.36
CA VAL A 99 -11.41 4.38 14.72
C VAL A 99 -12.87 4.21 15.15
N VAL A 100 -13.74 4.00 14.17
CA VAL A 100 -15.15 3.69 14.36
C VAL A 100 -15.34 2.18 14.34
N VAL A 101 -14.78 1.50 13.34
CA VAL A 101 -14.87 0.04 13.17
C VAL A 101 -13.66 -0.51 12.42
N VAL A 102 -13.23 -1.70 12.81
CA VAL A 102 -12.30 -2.56 12.07
C VAL A 102 -13.00 -3.88 11.78
N ALA A 103 -13.11 -4.25 10.52
CA ALA A 103 -13.85 -5.43 10.10
C ALA A 103 -13.28 -6.03 8.79
N PRO A 104 -13.52 -7.31 8.49
CA PRO A 104 -13.10 -7.91 7.23
C PRO A 104 -13.81 -7.25 6.04
N MET A 105 -13.06 -7.00 4.96
CA MET A 105 -13.59 -6.37 3.73
C MET A 105 -14.64 -7.22 3.00
N LYS A 106 -14.65 -8.53 3.25
CA LYS A 106 -15.65 -9.47 2.71
C LYS A 106 -16.92 -9.54 3.57
N GLY A 107 -16.94 -8.90 4.74
CA GLY A 107 -18.09 -8.87 5.64
C GLY A 107 -19.02 -7.67 5.39
N HIS A 108 -20.28 -7.80 5.83
CA HIS A 108 -21.31 -6.77 5.65
C HIS A 108 -21.11 -5.50 6.48
N GLU A 109 -20.26 -5.55 7.50
CA GLU A 109 -20.09 -4.46 8.46
C GLU A 109 -19.51 -3.19 7.82
N LEU A 110 -18.82 -3.33 6.68
CA LEU A 110 -18.21 -2.23 5.94
C LEU A 110 -19.05 -1.74 4.77
N ASP A 111 -20.13 -2.43 4.40
CA ASP A 111 -21.02 -2.07 3.27
C ASP A 111 -21.50 -0.61 3.28
N PRO A 112 -21.88 -0.02 4.44
CA PRO A 112 -22.29 1.39 4.49
C PRO A 112 -21.18 2.37 4.13
N TYR A 113 -19.92 1.97 4.29
CA TYR A 113 -18.74 2.81 4.05
C TYR A 113 -18.13 2.53 2.66
N THR A 114 -18.14 1.27 2.22
CA THR A 114 -17.67 0.88 0.88
C THR A 114 -18.61 1.37 -0.21
N ASN A 115 -19.92 1.42 0.01
CA ASN A 115 -20.87 1.90 -1.00
C ASN A 115 -21.07 3.43 -1.00
N ASN A 116 -20.45 4.14 -0.06
CA ASN A 116 -20.61 5.59 0.07
C ASN A 116 -19.45 6.36 -0.58
N ASN A 117 -19.75 7.09 -1.66
CA ASN A 117 -18.77 7.89 -2.41
C ASN A 117 -18.21 9.10 -1.63
N LYS A 118 -18.83 9.49 -0.50
CA LYS A 118 -18.31 10.55 0.37
C LYS A 118 -17.18 10.05 1.29
N VAL A 119 -16.99 8.74 1.41
CA VAL A 119 -15.92 8.14 2.22
C VAL A 119 -14.65 8.08 1.38
N LYS A 120 -13.58 8.73 1.85
CA LYS A 120 -12.26 8.65 1.21
C LYS A 120 -11.68 7.26 1.45
N LYS A 121 -11.27 6.57 0.38
CA LYS A 121 -10.73 5.22 0.46
C LYS A 121 -9.23 5.21 0.18
N PHE A 122 -8.48 4.55 1.04
CA PHE A 122 -7.05 4.34 0.90
C PHE A 122 -6.75 2.86 0.99
N ASP A 123 -6.15 2.31 -0.06
CA ASP A 123 -5.81 0.90 -0.13
C ASP A 123 -4.31 0.69 0.09
N PHE A 124 -3.99 0.05 1.21
CA PHE A 124 -2.67 -0.31 1.68
C PHE A 124 -2.46 -1.83 1.70
N SER A 125 -3.29 -2.61 1.01
CA SER A 125 -3.18 -4.07 0.94
C SER A 125 -2.25 -4.55 -0.18
N SER A 126 -2.01 -5.87 -0.26
CA SER A 126 -1.30 -6.46 -1.40
C SER A 126 -2.08 -6.36 -2.72
N ARG A 127 -3.39 -6.11 -2.68
CA ARG A 127 -4.33 -6.21 -3.83
C ARG A 127 -4.40 -7.61 -4.44
N MET A 128 -3.95 -8.64 -3.74
CA MET A 128 -4.15 -10.01 -4.21
C MET A 128 -5.60 -10.44 -4.00
N PRO A 129 -6.19 -11.20 -4.94
CA PRO A 129 -7.59 -11.65 -4.83
C PRO A 129 -7.85 -12.53 -3.59
N ASP A 130 -6.84 -13.29 -3.16
CA ASP A 130 -6.93 -14.22 -2.03
C ASP A 130 -6.47 -13.61 -0.70
N ALA A 131 -6.07 -12.34 -0.69
CA ALA A 131 -5.65 -11.65 0.52
C ALA A 131 -6.80 -11.51 1.52
N LYS A 132 -6.51 -11.78 2.80
CA LYS A 132 -7.43 -11.49 3.90
C LYS A 132 -7.31 -10.01 4.27
N THR A 133 -8.15 -9.19 3.65
CA THR A 133 -8.16 -7.73 3.85
C THR A 133 -9.17 -7.30 4.90
N TYR A 134 -8.79 -6.30 5.67
CA TYR A 134 -9.60 -5.65 6.70
C TYR A 134 -9.72 -4.16 6.39
N GLY A 135 -10.90 -3.60 6.61
CA GLY A 135 -11.15 -2.18 6.53
C GLY A 135 -11.12 -1.55 7.92
N ILE A 136 -10.39 -0.45 8.08
CA ILE A 136 -10.42 0.43 9.24
C ILE A 136 -11.16 1.69 8.83
N VAL A 137 -12.30 1.95 9.45
CA VAL A 137 -13.03 3.21 9.28
C VAL A 137 -12.61 4.16 10.38
N THR A 138 -12.17 5.36 10.01
CA THR A 138 -11.97 6.47 10.94
C THR A 138 -12.96 7.58 10.66
N GLU A 139 -13.24 8.37 11.70
CA GLU A 139 -14.03 9.59 11.59
C GLU A 139 -13.29 10.73 12.29
N ASP A 140 -13.02 11.81 11.56
CA ASP A 140 -12.41 13.02 12.10
C ASP A 140 -13.19 14.23 11.57
N ARG A 141 -13.76 15.03 12.48
CA ARG A 141 -14.58 16.23 12.18
C ARG A 141 -15.68 15.99 11.13
N GLY A 142 -16.31 14.80 11.16
CA GLY A 142 -17.38 14.41 10.24
C GLY A 142 -16.92 13.91 8.87
N GLU A 143 -15.61 13.91 8.58
CA GLU A 143 -15.05 13.21 7.43
C GLU A 143 -14.75 11.76 7.79
N LYS A 144 -15.30 10.83 7.00
CA LYS A 144 -15.04 9.40 7.15
C LYS A 144 -13.99 8.95 6.15
N MET A 145 -13.01 8.19 6.63
CA MET A 145 -11.98 7.57 5.81
C MET A 145 -12.00 6.06 6.02
N LEU A 146 -11.80 5.31 4.94
CA LEU A 146 -11.69 3.86 4.95
C LEU A 146 -10.27 3.47 4.51
N TYR A 147 -9.54 2.81 5.41
CA TYR A 147 -8.21 2.27 5.16
C TYR A 147 -8.31 0.75 4.98
N ILE A 148 -7.91 0.24 3.82
CA ILE A 148 -7.88 -1.19 3.54
C ILE A 148 -6.47 -1.70 3.81
N ILE A 149 -6.33 -2.65 4.72
CA ILE A 149 -5.07 -3.25 5.14
C ILE A 149 -5.14 -4.77 5.07
N GLU A 150 -3.97 -5.42 5.08
CA GLU A 150 -3.84 -6.88 5.10
C GLU A 150 -3.01 -7.32 6.33
N PRO A 151 -3.54 -7.14 7.56
CA PRO A 151 -2.82 -7.43 8.79
C PRO A 151 -2.66 -8.94 9.00
N ASN A 152 -1.60 -9.32 9.71
CA ASN A 152 -1.48 -10.69 10.23
C ASN A 152 -2.27 -10.84 11.55
N ASP A 153 -2.36 -12.07 12.05
CA ASP A 153 -3.10 -12.38 13.27
C ASP A 153 -2.56 -11.63 14.50
N ARG A 154 -1.24 -11.34 14.55
CA ARG A 154 -0.62 -10.57 15.64
C ARG A 154 -1.08 -9.12 15.64
N THR A 155 -1.05 -8.44 14.49
CA THR A 155 -1.52 -7.06 14.36
C THR A 155 -3.01 -6.97 14.65
N LEU A 156 -3.83 -7.91 14.17
CA LEU A 156 -5.26 -7.99 14.51
C LEU A 156 -5.49 -8.17 16.01
N THR A 157 -4.72 -9.06 16.65
CA THR A 157 -4.82 -9.29 18.11
C THR A 157 -4.41 -8.06 18.90
N ALA A 158 -3.33 -7.39 18.52
CA ALA A 158 -2.88 -6.17 19.18
C ALA A 158 -3.92 -5.05 19.08
N MET A 159 -4.51 -4.84 17.89
CA MET A 159 -5.62 -3.88 17.71
C MET A 159 -6.84 -4.26 18.53
N ARG A 160 -7.18 -5.55 18.61
CA ARG A 160 -8.31 -6.03 19.41
C ARG A 160 -8.08 -5.83 20.91
N ASN A 161 -6.85 -6.00 21.39
CA ASN A 161 -6.49 -5.76 22.78
C ASN A 161 -6.59 -4.27 23.13
N ALA A 162 -6.18 -3.38 22.23
CA ALA A 162 -6.29 -1.94 22.40
C ALA A 162 -7.75 -1.44 22.33
N ALA A 163 -8.53 -1.94 21.37
CA ALA A 163 -9.90 -1.50 21.15
C ALA A 163 -10.90 -2.66 20.90
N PRO A 164 -11.22 -3.48 21.92
CA PRO A 164 -12.00 -4.71 21.74
C PRO A 164 -13.39 -4.50 21.14
N ARG A 165 -14.03 -3.38 21.46
CA ARG A 165 -15.39 -3.04 21.01
C ARG A 165 -15.43 -2.53 19.56
N LYS A 166 -14.29 -2.13 19.01
CA LYS A 166 -14.17 -1.54 17.67
C LYS A 166 -13.73 -2.56 16.63
N VAL A 167 -13.06 -3.63 17.06
CA VAL A 167 -12.55 -4.69 16.19
C VAL A 167 -13.53 -5.86 16.15
N ARG A 168 -14.09 -6.14 14.98
CA ARG A 168 -15.04 -7.20 14.72
C ARG A 168 -14.40 -8.22 13.76
N LEU A 169 -14.23 -9.44 14.24
CA LEU A 169 -13.52 -10.53 13.55
C LEU A 169 -14.49 -11.63 13.07
N SER A 170 -15.72 -11.26 12.74
CA SER A 170 -16.79 -12.17 12.31
C SER A 170 -16.47 -12.91 11.02
#